data_AF-A0A5E4KLZ7-F1
#
_entry.id   AF-A0A5E4KLZ7-F1
#
_cell.length_a   1.000
_cell.length_b   1.000
_cell.length_c   1.000
_cell.angle_alpha   90.00
_cell.angle_beta   90.00
_cell.angle_gamma   90.00
#
_symmetry.space_group_name_H-M   'P 1'
#
loop_
_entity.id
_entity.type
_entity.pdbx_description
1 polymer ?
#
loop_
_entity_poly.entity_id
_entity_poly.type
_entity_poly.pdbx_seq_one_letter_code
_entity_poly.pdbx_strand_id
1 'polypeptide(L)'
;MEGSYTQGLLVFAPLSLGLIWTMGTLGWLGIPLSVATVGLSSMILGLGVEYGVFMLTRYNEERAKKNNQLDSLRTTVRGIGSAIIGSGLTVIVGFGVLAFATVPMIQHLGETLALGIAFCLLAALIVNPVFILLEEDYVYWNAHRKLEKLAARKEEHILRGR
;
A
#
# COMPACT_ATOMS: atom_id res chain seq x y z
N MET A 1 -15.06 4.07 13.34
CA MET A 1 -14.65 2.77 12.79
C MET A 1 -15.58 2.25 11.68
N GLU A 2 -16.56 3.02 11.18
CA GLU A 2 -17.54 2.54 10.17
C GLU A 2 -17.20 2.90 8.70
N GLY A 3 -15.91 2.98 8.34
CA GLY A 3 -15.45 3.17 6.94
C GLY A 3 -14.30 2.26 6.49
N SER A 4 -13.90 1.31 7.35
CA SER A 4 -12.55 0.73 7.37
C SER A 4 -12.17 -0.19 6.20
N TYR A 5 -13.14 -0.78 5.50
CA TYR A 5 -12.86 -1.78 4.46
C TYR A 5 -12.32 -1.16 3.16
N THR A 6 -12.82 0.02 2.81
CA THR A 6 -12.40 0.76 1.61
C THR A 6 -10.92 1.14 1.71
N GLN A 7 -10.48 1.57 2.89
CA GLN A 7 -9.09 1.97 3.15
C GLN A 7 -8.13 0.79 2.98
N GLY A 8 -8.52 -0.39 3.49
CA GLY A 8 -7.74 -1.61 3.31
C GLY A 8 -7.60 -2.00 1.83
N LEU A 9 -8.71 -1.98 1.09
CA LEU A 9 -8.71 -2.33 -0.34
C LEU A 9 -7.84 -1.37 -1.18
N LEU A 10 -7.87 -0.07 -0.85
CA LEU A 10 -7.10 0.97 -1.52
C LEU A 10 -5.60 0.86 -1.26
N VAL A 11 -5.17 0.40 -0.08
CA VAL A 11 -3.76 0.09 0.22
C VAL A 11 -3.30 -1.19 -0.49
N PHE A 12 -4.18 -2.16 -0.67
CA PHE A 12 -3.86 -3.40 -1.39
C PHE A 12 -3.60 -3.18 -2.89
N ALA A 13 -4.27 -2.21 -3.51
CA ALA A 13 -4.16 -1.92 -4.94
C ALA A 13 -2.72 -1.59 -5.41
N PRO A 14 -1.99 -0.61 -4.82
CA PRO A 14 -0.62 -0.29 -5.22
C PRO A 14 0.35 -1.46 -5.00
N LEU A 15 0.11 -2.29 -3.99
CA LEU A 15 0.97 -3.43 -3.68
C LEU A 15 0.74 -4.60 -4.65
N SER A 16 -0.50 -4.77 -5.10
CA SER A 16 -0.83 -5.69 -6.19
C SER A 16 -0.09 -5.29 -7.48
N LEU A 17 0.07 -4.00 -7.75
CA LEU A 17 0.92 -3.52 -8.86
C LEU A 17 2.39 -3.93 -8.67
N GLY A 18 2.92 -3.83 -7.45
CA GLY A 18 4.27 -4.31 -7.14
C GLY A 18 4.43 -5.82 -7.40
N LEU A 19 3.42 -6.62 -7.06
CA LEU A 19 3.41 -8.06 -7.38
C LEU A 19 3.35 -8.30 -8.89
N ILE A 20 2.51 -7.55 -9.62
CA ILE A 20 2.42 -7.65 -11.08
C ILE A 20 3.76 -7.31 -11.74
N TRP A 21 4.46 -6.26 -11.27
CA TRP A 21 5.81 -5.95 -11.74
C TRP A 21 6.80 -7.07 -11.46
N THR A 22 6.69 -7.71 -10.29
CA THR A 22 7.53 -8.84 -9.94
C THR A 22 7.31 -9.99 -10.92
N MET A 23 6.05 -10.42 -11.11
CA MET A 23 5.70 -11.52 -12.01
C MET A 23 6.08 -11.20 -13.47
N GLY A 24 5.85 -9.96 -13.91
CA GLY A 24 6.25 -9.50 -15.24
C GLY A 24 7.76 -9.52 -15.44
N THR A 25 8.53 -9.14 -14.41
CA THR A 25 9.99 -9.17 -14.44
C THR A 25 10.52 -10.61 -14.45
N LEU A 26 9.94 -11.52 -13.67
CA LEU A 26 10.30 -12.94 -13.71
C LEU A 26 10.06 -13.55 -15.09
N GLY A 27 8.92 -13.23 -15.72
CA GLY A 27 8.61 -13.65 -17.08
C GLY A 27 9.60 -13.11 -18.11
N TRP A 28 10.04 -11.85 -17.93
CA TRP A 28 11.04 -11.25 -18.81
C TRP A 28 12.45 -11.83 -18.63
N LEU A 29 12.82 -12.18 -17.39
CA LEU A 29 14.09 -12.84 -17.05
C LEU A 29 14.11 -14.35 -17.38
N GLY A 30 12.99 -14.91 -17.84
CA GLY A 30 12.87 -16.34 -18.16
C GLY A 30 12.89 -17.26 -16.93
N ILE A 31 12.63 -16.74 -15.73
CA ILE A 31 12.57 -17.53 -14.50
C ILE A 31 11.26 -18.33 -14.50
N PRO A 32 11.30 -19.67 -14.34
CA PRO A 32 10.12 -20.51 -14.47
C PRO A 32 9.11 -20.25 -13.36
N LEU A 33 7.88 -19.90 -13.77
CA LEU A 33 6.75 -19.83 -12.85
C LEU A 33 6.37 -21.25 -12.41
N SER A 34 6.72 -21.57 -11.17
CA SER A 34 6.46 -22.84 -10.51
C SER A 34 5.49 -22.67 -9.34
N VAL A 35 5.00 -23.78 -8.81
CA VAL A 35 4.20 -23.79 -7.56
C VAL A 35 4.93 -23.04 -6.43
N ALA A 36 6.26 -23.13 -6.39
CA ALA A 36 7.06 -22.41 -5.41
C ALA A 36 6.96 -20.89 -5.61
N THR A 37 7.09 -20.37 -6.83
CA THR A 37 6.97 -18.93 -7.12
C THR A 37 5.57 -18.36 -6.82
N VAL A 38 4.53 -19.17 -7.01
CA VAL A 38 3.16 -18.81 -6.62
C VAL A 38 3.05 -18.72 -5.09
N GLY A 39 3.65 -19.66 -4.36
CA GLY A 39 3.76 -19.58 -2.90
C GLY A 39 4.50 -18.33 -2.43
N LEU A 40 5.62 -17.99 -3.08
CA LEU A 40 6.39 -16.78 -2.80
C LEU A 40 5.58 -15.50 -3.07
N SER A 41 4.68 -15.51 -4.05
CA SER A 41 3.82 -14.36 -4.37
C SER A 41 2.96 -13.95 -3.18
N SER A 42 2.42 -14.93 -2.44
CA SER A 42 1.66 -14.66 -1.21
C SER A 42 2.53 -14.03 -0.13
N MET A 43 3.80 -14.45 -0.02
CA MET A 43 4.74 -13.91 0.95
C MET A 43 5.16 -12.48 0.59
N ILE A 44 5.43 -12.22 -0.69
CA ILE A 44 5.74 -10.88 -1.21
C ILE A 44 4.56 -9.93 -0.94
N LEU A 45 3.32 -10.36 -1.21
CA LEU A 45 2.15 -9.56 -0.88
C LEU A 45 2.04 -9.30 0.62
N GLY A 46 2.23 -10.31 1.47
CA GLY A 46 2.17 -10.15 2.93
C GLY A 46 3.16 -9.10 3.44
N LEU A 47 4.40 -9.16 2.97
CA LEU A 47 5.44 -8.18 3.32
C LEU A 47 5.17 -6.80 2.73
N GLY A 48 4.64 -6.74 1.49
CA GLY A 48 4.26 -5.47 0.87
C GLY A 48 3.13 -4.76 1.61
N VAL A 49 2.14 -5.51 2.10
CA VAL A 49 0.98 -4.97 2.84
C VAL A 49 1.41 -4.30 4.12
N GLU A 50 2.40 -4.85 4.82
CA GLU A 50 2.98 -4.20 6.01
C GLU A 50 3.46 -2.77 5.70
N TYR A 51 4.20 -2.57 4.61
CA TYR A 51 4.69 -1.24 4.23
C TYR A 51 3.55 -0.26 3.92
N GLY A 52 2.52 -0.73 3.22
CA GLY A 52 1.33 0.08 2.92
C GLY A 52 0.58 0.49 4.19
N VAL A 53 0.41 -0.45 5.13
CA VAL A 53 -0.26 -0.23 6.41
C VAL A 53 0.51 0.75 7.29
N PHE A 54 1.83 0.65 7.38
CA PHE A 54 2.65 1.61 8.13
C PHE A 54 2.53 3.03 7.58
N MET A 55 2.55 3.15 6.25
CA MET A 55 2.41 4.46 5.62
C MET A 55 1.01 5.07 5.84
N LEU A 56 -0.06 4.28 5.64
CA LEU A 56 -1.43 4.74 5.89
C LEU A 56 -1.66 5.12 7.36
N THR A 57 -1.20 4.28 8.29
CA THR A 57 -1.35 4.53 9.73
C THR A 57 -0.68 5.84 10.11
N ARG A 58 0.57 6.05 9.67
CA ARG A 58 1.29 7.28 10.00
C ARG A 58 0.70 8.50 9.29
N TYR A 59 0.12 8.33 8.11
CA TYR A 59 -0.63 9.39 7.45
C TYR A 59 -1.85 9.82 8.26
N ASN A 60 -2.66 8.85 8.69
CA ASN A 60 -3.85 9.11 9.49
C ASN A 60 -3.50 9.79 10.83
N GLU A 61 -2.40 9.41 11.47
CA GLU A 61 -1.89 10.10 12.66
C GLU A 61 -1.52 11.56 12.40
N GLU A 62 -0.86 11.86 11.28
CA GLU A 62 -0.51 13.24 10.91
C GLU A 62 -1.71 14.06 10.43
N ARG A 63 -2.74 13.43 9.83
CA ARG A 63 -4.01 14.08 9.48
C ARG A 63 -4.86 14.39 10.71
N ALA A 64 -4.84 13.53 11.72
CA ALA A 64 -5.57 13.74 12.99
C ALA A 64 -5.09 15.00 13.75
N LYS A 65 -3.86 15.44 13.51
CA LYS A 65 -3.29 16.68 14.05
C LYS A 65 -3.80 17.96 13.35
N LYS A 66 -4.76 17.85 12.41
CA LYS A 66 -5.34 18.95 11.62
C LYS A 66 -4.35 19.72 10.73
N ASN A 67 -3.27 19.07 10.30
CA ASN A 67 -2.37 19.60 9.29
C ASN A 67 -3.09 19.66 7.91
N ASN A 68 -2.51 20.32 6.91
CA ASN A 68 -2.99 20.22 5.53
C ASN A 68 -2.65 18.86 4.93
N GLN A 69 -3.40 18.43 3.91
CA GLN A 69 -3.29 17.09 3.30
C GLN A 69 -1.87 16.80 2.80
N LEU A 70 -1.30 17.75 2.03
CA LEU A 70 0.06 17.66 1.51
C LEU A 70 1.13 17.74 2.61
N ASP A 71 0.90 18.56 3.65
CA ASP A 71 1.85 18.70 4.77
C ASP A 71 1.91 17.44 5.62
N SER A 72 0.75 16.81 5.89
CA SER A 72 0.66 15.51 6.54
C SER A 72 1.39 14.46 5.72
N LEU A 73 1.15 14.38 4.41
CA LEU A 73 1.84 13.40 3.56
C LEU A 73 3.35 13.58 3.56
N ARG A 74 3.82 14.82 3.40
CA ARG A 74 5.25 15.13 3.40
C ARG A 74 5.91 14.76 4.73
N THR A 75 5.22 15.01 5.84
CA THR A 75 5.68 14.65 7.18
C THR A 75 5.71 13.14 7.37
N THR A 76 4.69 12.42 6.89
CA THR A 76 4.63 10.96 6.91
C THR A 76 5.79 10.35 6.12
N VAL A 77 5.97 10.73 4.85
CA VAL A 77 7.02 10.18 3.99
C VAL A 77 8.40 10.47 4.58
N ARG A 78 8.64 11.68 5.11
CA ARG A 78 9.92 12.02 5.74
C ARG A 78 10.14 11.33 7.09
N GLY A 79 9.07 11.06 7.82
CA GLY A 79 9.11 10.45 9.16
C GLY A 79 9.30 8.94 9.12
N ILE A 80 8.40 8.21 8.44
CA ILE A 80 8.40 6.74 8.43
C ILE A 80 8.99 6.15 7.15
N GLY A 81 9.15 6.93 6.08
CA GLY A 81 9.71 6.43 4.81
C GLY A 81 11.13 5.89 4.96
N SER A 82 11.98 6.54 5.75
CA SER A 82 13.34 6.04 6.05
C SER A 82 13.33 4.73 6.85
N ALA A 83 12.39 4.58 7.79
CA ALA A 83 12.21 3.35 8.54
C ALA A 83 11.74 2.19 7.64
N ILE A 84 10.79 2.46 6.74
CA ILE A 84 10.30 1.51 5.75
C ILE A 84 11.42 1.10 4.79
N ILE A 85 12.24 2.04 4.30
CA ILE A 85 13.41 1.75 3.45
C ILE A 85 14.41 0.88 4.21
N GLY A 86 14.75 1.24 5.45
CA GLY A 86 15.68 0.46 6.27
C GLY A 86 15.20 -0.97 6.49
N SER A 87 13.93 -1.15 6.84
CA SER A 87 13.29 -2.46 6.97
C SER A 87 13.27 -3.23 5.65
N GLY A 88 12.87 -2.60 4.55
CA GLY A 88 12.86 -3.24 3.23
C GLY A 88 14.25 -3.71 2.80
N LEU A 89 15.28 -2.88 3.02
CA LEU A 89 16.65 -3.22 2.68
C LEU A 89 17.18 -4.42 3.47
N THR A 90 16.88 -4.53 4.77
CA THR A 90 17.32 -5.69 5.55
C THR A 90 16.68 -6.98 5.05
N VAL A 91 15.40 -6.95 4.65
CA VAL A 91 14.70 -8.09 4.09
C VAL A 91 15.23 -8.45 2.70
N ILE A 92 15.48 -7.46 1.83
CA ILE A 92 16.10 -7.65 0.51
C ILE A 92 17.48 -8.29 0.64
N VAL A 93 18.31 -7.80 1.55
CA VAL A 93 19.64 -8.39 1.80
C VAL A 93 19.50 -9.80 2.39
N GLY A 94 18.59 -10.01 3.34
CA GLY A 94 18.35 -11.30 3.95
C GLY A 94 17.98 -12.39 2.94
N PHE A 95 17.05 -12.10 2.02
CA PHE A 95 16.72 -13.03 0.93
C PHE A 95 17.77 -13.04 -0.19
N GLY A 96 18.45 -11.91 -0.42
CA GLY A 96 19.53 -11.82 -1.40
C GLY A 96 20.69 -12.76 -1.11
N VAL A 97 20.96 -13.08 0.16
CA VAL A 97 21.97 -14.09 0.53
C VAL A 97 21.66 -15.47 -0.06
N LEU A 98 20.38 -15.82 -0.28
CA LEU A 98 20.00 -17.11 -0.87
C LEU A 98 20.44 -17.23 -2.33
N ALA A 99 20.72 -16.13 -3.03
CA ALA A 99 21.28 -16.16 -4.38
C ALA A 99 22.67 -16.83 -4.42
N PHE A 100 23.38 -16.90 -3.29
CA PHE A 100 24.66 -17.60 -3.18
C PHE A 100 24.53 -19.08 -2.79
N ALA A 101 23.30 -19.61 -2.65
CA ALA A 101 23.09 -21.01 -2.32
C ALA A 101 23.57 -21.93 -3.44
N THR A 102 24.09 -23.11 -3.12
CA THR A 102 24.56 -24.08 -4.14
C THR A 102 23.41 -24.76 -4.89
N VAL A 103 22.21 -24.76 -4.31
CA VAL A 103 21.02 -25.40 -4.89
C VAL A 103 20.28 -24.38 -5.76
N PRO A 104 20.14 -24.61 -7.09
CA PRO A 104 19.53 -23.64 -8.01
C PRO A 104 18.10 -23.24 -7.62
N MET A 105 17.33 -24.18 -7.07
CA MET A 105 16.00 -23.90 -6.54
C MET A 105 16.04 -22.81 -5.45
N ILE A 106 17.01 -22.86 -4.52
CA ILE A 106 17.13 -21.89 -3.44
C ILE A 106 17.59 -20.53 -3.97
N GLN A 107 18.47 -20.51 -4.98
CA GLN A 107 18.90 -19.27 -5.64
C GLN A 107 17.70 -18.50 -6.20
N HIS A 108 16.88 -19.17 -7.02
CA HIS A 108 15.70 -18.55 -7.62
C HIS A 108 14.67 -18.08 -6.59
N LEU A 109 14.54 -18.78 -5.46
CA LEU A 109 13.67 -18.31 -4.37
C LEU A 109 14.19 -17.00 -3.78
N GLY A 110 15.50 -16.91 -3.52
CA GLY A 110 16.15 -15.71 -3.00
C GLY A 110 15.99 -14.51 -3.94
N GLU A 111 16.30 -14.71 -5.22
CA GLU A 111 16.16 -13.70 -6.27
C GLU A 111 14.72 -13.20 -6.39
N THR A 112 13.76 -14.12 -6.45
CA THR A 112 12.33 -13.80 -6.58
C THR A 112 11.83 -12.98 -5.39
N LEU A 113 12.17 -13.39 -4.17
CA LEU A 113 11.77 -12.67 -2.96
C LEU A 113 12.42 -11.28 -2.89
N ALA A 114 13.74 -11.20 -3.10
CA ALA A 114 14.48 -9.95 -3.05
C ALA A 114 13.94 -8.93 -4.08
N LEU A 115 13.70 -9.36 -5.32
CA LEU A 115 13.09 -8.53 -6.36
C LEU A 115 11.66 -8.13 -6.00
N GLY A 116 10.86 -9.08 -5.49
CA GLY A 116 9.47 -8.82 -5.12
C GLY A 116 9.34 -7.79 -4.02
N ILE A 117 10.15 -7.90 -2.97
CA ILE A 117 10.19 -6.94 -1.87
C ILE A 117 10.68 -5.58 -2.36
N ALA A 118 11.68 -5.53 -3.24
CA ALA A 118 12.12 -4.27 -3.83
C ALA A 118 11.00 -3.56 -4.61
N PHE A 119 10.22 -4.29 -5.41
CA PHE A 119 9.09 -3.70 -6.12
C PHE A 119 7.95 -3.30 -5.19
N CYS A 120 7.62 -4.10 -4.17
CA CYS A 120 6.64 -3.72 -3.16
C CYS A 120 7.08 -2.49 -2.36
N LEU A 121 8.36 -2.36 -2.04
CA LEU A 121 8.93 -1.20 -1.38
C LEU A 121 8.79 0.05 -2.26
N LEU A 122 9.12 -0.04 -3.55
CA LEU A 122 8.93 1.06 -4.50
C LEU A 122 7.46 1.43 -4.64
N ALA A 123 6.57 0.45 -4.76
CA ALA A 123 5.13 0.68 -4.83
C ALA A 123 4.61 1.35 -3.56
N ALA A 124 5.07 0.93 -2.38
CA ALA A 124 4.71 1.51 -1.10
C ALA A 124 5.19 2.95 -0.94
N LEU A 125 6.36 3.31 -1.48
CA LEU A 125 6.91 4.67 -1.30
C LEU A 125 6.45 5.66 -2.38
N ILE A 126 6.14 5.19 -3.58
CA ILE A 126 5.81 6.05 -4.73
C ILE A 126 4.32 6.03 -5.01
N VAL A 127 3.74 4.83 -5.12
CA VAL A 127 2.36 4.65 -5.58
C VAL A 127 1.39 4.84 -4.42
N ASN A 128 1.67 4.25 -3.26
CA ASN A 128 0.78 4.31 -2.09
C ASN A 128 0.44 5.74 -1.62
N PRO A 129 1.38 6.72 -1.55
CA PRO A 129 1.05 8.11 -1.25
C PRO A 129 -0.04 8.71 -2.15
N VAL A 130 0.02 8.40 -3.45
CA VAL A 130 -0.96 8.90 -4.43
C VAL A 130 -2.34 8.29 -4.15
N PHE A 131 -2.39 6.99 -3.87
CA PHE A 131 -3.64 6.29 -3.54
C PHE A 131 -4.26 6.79 -2.23
N ILE A 132 -3.43 7.10 -1.22
CA ILE A 132 -3.88 7.70 0.04
C ILE A 132 -4.53 9.06 -0.19
N LEU A 133 -3.95 9.91 -1.05
CA LEU A 133 -4.54 11.21 -1.39
C LEU A 133 -5.89 11.05 -2.11
N LEU A 134 -5.95 10.15 -3.10
CA LEU A 134 -7.18 9.87 -3.84
C LEU A 134 -8.30 9.33 -2.93
N GLU A 135 -7.94 8.50 -1.95
CA GLU A 135 -8.87 8.00 -0.95
C GLU A 135 -9.43 9.14 -0.10
N GLU A 136 -8.57 10.01 0.40
CA GLU A 136 -9.01 11.14 1.22
C GLU A 136 -9.96 12.06 0.44
N ASP A 137 -9.63 12.37 -0.82
CA ASP A 137 -10.47 13.19 -1.69
C ASP A 137 -11.84 12.52 -1.94
N TYR A 138 -11.83 11.20 -2.18
CA TYR A 138 -13.06 10.42 -2.37
C TYR A 138 -13.93 10.41 -1.11
N VAL A 139 -13.33 10.17 0.06
CA VAL A 139 -14.04 10.15 1.35
C VAL A 139 -14.59 11.52 1.68
N TYR A 140 -13.80 12.58 1.49
CA TYR A 140 -14.23 13.97 1.70
C TYR A 140 -15.43 14.31 0.83
N TRP A 141 -15.36 14.02 -0.48
CA TRP A 141 -16.43 14.32 -1.42
C TRP A 141 -17.72 13.55 -1.11
N ASN A 142 -17.59 12.27 -0.75
CA ASN A 142 -18.75 11.44 -0.42
C ASN A 142 -19.41 11.87 0.89
N ALA A 143 -18.62 12.25 1.90
CA ALA A 143 -19.12 12.80 3.16
C ALA A 143 -19.88 14.11 2.93
N HIS A 144 -19.32 15.04 2.14
CA HIS A 144 -19.96 16.32 1.85
C HIS A 144 -21.31 16.14 1.15
N ARG A 145 -21.37 15.29 0.11
CA ARG A 145 -22.62 15.01 -0.61
C ARG A 145 -23.70 14.37 0.28
N LYS A 146 -23.29 13.58 1.27
CA LYS A 146 -24.22 12.98 2.24
C LYS A 146 -24.78 14.01 3.20
N LEU A 147 -23.95 14.95 3.67
CA LEU A 147 -24.38 16.06 4.53
C LEU A 147 -25.34 17.00 3.80
N GLU A 148 -25.09 17.33 2.53
CA GLU A 148 -26.01 18.13 1.72
C GLU A 148 -27.39 17.46 1.58
N LYS A 149 -27.41 16.15 1.30
CA LYS A 149 -28.67 15.39 1.22
C LYS A 149 -29.42 15.35 2.55
N LEU A 150 -28.70 15.25 3.67
CA LEU A 150 -29.29 15.25 5.02
C LEU A 150 -29.82 16.65 5.40
N ALA A 151 -29.09 17.70 5.04
CA ALA A 151 -29.51 19.09 5.23
C ALA A 151 -30.80 19.38 4.43
N ALA A 152 -30.82 19.03 3.14
CA ALA A 152 -31.99 19.20 2.28
C ALA A 152 -33.22 18.44 2.81
N ARG A 153 -33.05 17.20 3.26
CA ARG A 153 -34.14 16.39 3.83
C ARG A 153 -34.67 16.94 5.16
N LYS A 154 -33.80 17.54 5.98
CA LYS A 154 -34.19 18.19 7.24
C LYS A 154 -34.99 19.47 6.98
N GLU A 155 -34.59 20.24 5.97
CA GLU A 155 -35.30 21.46 5.54
C GLU A 155 -36.70 21.15 5.00
N GLU A 156 -36.83 20.08 4.21
CA GLU A 156 -38.12 19.60 3.67
C GLU A 156 -39.10 19.15 4.78
N HIS A 157 -38.60 18.50 5.83
CA HIS A 157 -39.41 18.10 6.98
C HIS A 157 -39.86 19.29 7.85
N ILE A 158 -39.04 20.34 7.97
CA ILE A 158 -39.40 21.56 8.71
C ILE A 158 -40.47 22.35 7.93
N LEU A 159 -40.42 22.36 6.59
CA LEU A 159 -41.40 23.04 5.74
C LEU A 159 -42.74 22.32 5.64
N ARG A 160 -42.78 20.99 5.78
CA ARG A 160 -44.03 20.17 5.80
C ARG A 160 -44.72 20.09 7.17
N GLY A 161 -44.05 20.52 8.25
CA GLY A 161 -44.57 20.52 9.61
C GLY A 161 -45.26 21.83 10.05
N ARG A 162 -45.48 22.76 9.11
CA ARG A 162 -46.26 23.99 9.26
C ARG A 162 -47.45 23.95 8.32
#